data_AF-X1K749-F1
#
_entry.id   AF-X1K749-F1
#
_cell.length_a   1.000
_cell.length_b   1.000
_cell.length_c   1.000
_cell.angle_alpha   90.00
_cell.angle_beta   90.00
_cell.angle_gamma   90.00
#
_symmetry.space_group_name_H-M   'P 1'
#
loop_
_entity.id
_entity.type
_entity.pdbx_description
1 polymer ?
#
loop_
_entity_poly.entity_id
_entity_poly.type
_entity_poly.pdbx_seq_one_letter_code
_entity_poly.pdbx_strand_id
1 'polypeptide(L)'
;MPRHANQTSFKPGHKTWIKGKHHSLKTRQKLKARALQPESICRSITNLPPPMPKETNPNWRGGHYIKCAYCNNEFWVRPSLSGTAKYCSRECKDKALDISGEANPNWRGGHYKNCEYCGTQFWAIPATQGTHRYCSLSCKAKAEGTFKRLNTDPKFQQKRLTMRKPNRQERKLEALLEKRFPGEWKFVGNSEVILGTLNPDFINCNGRKHIIEFFGCWYHGCPIHHPEKTV
;
A
#
# COMPACT_ATOMS: atom_id res chain seq x y z
N MET A 1 3.48 53.10 31.73
CA MET A 1 2.44 52.91 30.68
C MET A 1 2.51 51.48 30.16
N PRO A 2 1.63 50.55 30.60
CA PRO A 2 1.55 49.22 30.01
C PRO A 2 0.49 49.22 28.89
N ARG A 3 0.84 48.73 27.70
CA ARG A 3 -0.14 48.47 26.63
C ARG A 3 -0.65 47.04 26.73
N HIS A 4 -1.96 46.95 26.64
CA HIS A 4 -2.83 45.81 26.88
C HIS A 4 -2.50 44.56 26.05
N ALA A 5 -2.49 43.41 26.72
CA ALA A 5 -2.60 42.10 26.10
C ALA A 5 -4.06 41.88 25.64
N ASN A 6 -4.23 41.65 24.34
CA ASN A 6 -5.53 41.37 23.73
C ASN A 6 -5.90 39.90 23.99
N GLN A 7 -6.78 39.66 24.95
CA GLN A 7 -7.37 38.35 25.23
C GLN A 7 -8.47 38.07 24.20
N THR A 8 -8.21 37.21 23.22
CA THR A 8 -9.28 36.62 22.41
C THR A 8 -9.77 35.35 23.10
N SER A 9 -10.92 35.47 23.75
CA SER A 9 -11.69 34.40 24.35
C SER A 9 -12.28 33.49 23.27
N PHE A 10 -11.83 32.23 23.21
CA PHE A 10 -12.45 31.21 22.38
C PHE A 10 -13.62 30.55 23.12
N LYS A 11 -14.83 30.70 22.56
CA LYS A 11 -16.08 30.10 23.05
C LYS A 11 -16.04 28.57 22.90
N PRO A 12 -16.45 27.79 23.92
CA PRO A 12 -16.58 26.34 23.78
C PRO A 12 -17.95 25.99 23.20
N GLY A 13 -17.98 25.39 22.02
CA GLY A 13 -19.22 24.86 21.49
C GLY A 13 -19.22 24.61 20.00
N HIS A 14 -18.67 23.46 19.57
CA HIS A 14 -19.18 22.77 18.39
C HIS A 14 -18.97 21.26 18.58
N LYS A 15 -20.07 20.56 18.85
CA LYS A 15 -20.15 19.10 18.81
C LYS A 15 -20.09 18.69 17.34
N THR A 16 -19.05 17.96 16.94
CA THR A 16 -19.11 17.17 15.70
C THR A 16 -19.07 15.68 16.03
N TRP A 17 -20.19 15.06 15.71
CA TRP A 17 -20.49 13.66 15.66
C TRP A 17 -19.62 12.99 14.58
N ILE A 18 -18.84 11.96 14.92
CA ILE A 18 -18.83 10.62 14.27
C ILE A 18 -18.31 9.61 15.32
N LYS A 19 -19.22 8.90 15.99
CA LYS A 19 -18.88 7.70 16.75
C LYS A 19 -18.70 6.54 15.76
N GLY A 20 -17.46 6.20 15.44
CA GLY A 20 -17.15 4.90 14.83
C GLY A 20 -17.47 3.80 15.84
N LYS A 21 -18.56 3.06 15.63
CA LYS A 21 -18.90 1.87 16.43
C LYS A 21 -17.83 0.81 16.20
N HIS A 22 -16.94 0.61 17.16
CA HIS A 22 -16.11 -0.59 17.20
C HIS A 22 -16.98 -1.76 17.66
N HIS A 23 -17.21 -2.72 16.76
CA HIS A 23 -17.95 -3.94 17.05
C HIS A 23 -17.23 -4.78 18.12
N SER A 24 -17.97 -5.21 19.14
CA SER A 24 -17.48 -6.05 20.24
C SER A 24 -16.89 -7.39 19.75
N LEU A 25 -16.05 -8.03 20.58
CA LEU A 25 -15.48 -9.36 20.30
C LEU A 25 -16.56 -10.42 19.97
N LYS A 26 -17.72 -10.38 20.63
CA LYS A 26 -18.88 -11.22 20.30
C LYS A 26 -19.43 -10.93 18.89
N THR A 27 -19.39 -9.68 18.45
CA THR A 27 -19.80 -9.31 17.08
C THR A 27 -18.77 -9.73 16.03
N ARG A 28 -17.46 -9.71 16.35
CA ARG A 28 -16.40 -10.27 15.49
C ARG A 28 -16.47 -11.79 15.39
N GLN A 29 -16.80 -12.49 16.48
CA GLN A 29 -17.00 -13.95 16.47
C GLN A 29 -18.24 -14.33 15.65
N LYS A 30 -19.34 -13.56 15.72
CA LYS A 30 -20.52 -13.75 14.85
C LYS A 30 -20.22 -13.51 13.36
N LEU A 31 -19.29 -12.60 13.04
CA LEU A 31 -18.81 -12.37 11.67
C LEU A 31 -17.82 -13.45 11.20
N LYS A 32 -17.00 -14.02 12.09
CA LYS A 32 -16.09 -15.14 11.78
C LYS A 32 -16.81 -16.49 11.64
N ALA A 33 -17.84 -16.75 12.44
CA ALA A 33 -18.68 -17.96 12.30
C ALA A 33 -19.46 -17.97 10.97
N ARG A 34 -19.66 -16.79 10.35
CA ARG A 34 -20.25 -16.65 9.01
C ARG A 34 -19.23 -16.85 7.87
N ALA A 35 -17.93 -16.94 8.18
CA ALA A 35 -16.85 -17.11 7.21
C ALA A 35 -16.30 -18.54 7.13
N LEU A 36 -16.85 -19.48 7.91
CA LEU A 36 -16.48 -20.89 7.95
C LEU A 36 -17.71 -21.77 7.62
N GLN A 37 -18.30 -21.52 6.46
CA GLN A 37 -19.17 -22.47 5.77
C GLN A 37 -18.55 -22.67 4.38
N PRO A 38 -17.96 -23.84 4.08
CA PRO A 38 -17.28 -24.10 2.81
C PRO A 38 -18.22 -24.44 1.65
N GLU A 39 -19.50 -24.06 1.70
CA GLU A 39 -20.41 -24.23 0.57
C GLU A 39 -21.27 -22.98 0.37
N SER A 40 -21.43 -22.60 -0.90
CA SER A 40 -22.53 -21.76 -1.42
C SER A 40 -22.50 -20.23 -1.18
N ILE A 41 -21.46 -19.55 -1.66
CA ILE A 41 -21.69 -18.24 -2.33
C ILE A 41 -21.21 -18.32 -3.78
N CYS A 42 -21.62 -19.38 -4.48
CA CYS A 42 -22.14 -19.17 -5.82
C CYS A 42 -23.49 -18.47 -5.62
N ARG A 43 -23.67 -17.29 -6.21
CA ARG A 43 -24.93 -16.57 -6.24
C ARG A 43 -25.99 -17.41 -6.96
N SER A 44 -26.61 -18.35 -6.27
CA SER A 44 -27.91 -18.88 -6.63
C SER A 44 -28.96 -17.90 -6.14
N ILE A 45 -29.80 -17.42 -7.06
CA ILE A 45 -30.72 -16.26 -6.97
C ILE A 45 -29.97 -14.95 -7.27
N THR A 46 -29.61 -14.67 -8.51
CA THR A 46 -30.49 -14.63 -9.68
C THR A 46 -29.95 -15.49 -10.82
N ASN A 47 -30.57 -16.66 -11.07
CA ASN A 47 -30.56 -17.28 -12.40
C ASN A 47 -31.45 -16.50 -13.39
N LEU A 48 -31.65 -15.19 -13.16
CA LEU A 48 -32.23 -14.32 -14.16
C LEU A 48 -31.05 -13.77 -14.98
N PRO A 49 -31.05 -13.96 -16.31
CA PRO A 49 -30.09 -13.29 -17.16
C PRO A 49 -30.12 -11.79 -16.87
N PRO A 50 -28.98 -11.07 -16.98
CA PRO A 50 -28.97 -9.62 -16.82
C PRO A 50 -30.09 -9.01 -17.68
N PRO A 51 -30.84 -8.02 -17.17
CA PRO A 51 -31.99 -7.47 -17.88
C PRO A 51 -31.56 -7.07 -19.29
N MET A 52 -32.24 -7.63 -20.29
CA MET A 52 -31.91 -7.40 -21.70
C MET A 52 -31.89 -5.89 -21.98
N PRO A 53 -30.89 -5.37 -22.74
CA PRO A 53 -30.98 -4.03 -23.29
C PRO A 53 -32.26 -3.98 -24.13
N LYS A 54 -33.25 -3.24 -23.63
CA LYS A 54 -34.66 -3.32 -24.01
C LYS A 54 -34.87 -3.20 -25.52
N GLU A 55 -35.89 -3.91 -26.01
CA GLU A 55 -36.45 -3.90 -27.36
C GLU A 55 -36.81 -2.49 -27.89
N THR A 56 -36.84 -1.49 -27.01
CA THR A 56 -37.12 -0.08 -27.33
C THR A 56 -35.92 0.67 -27.92
N ASN A 57 -34.74 0.06 -28.02
CA ASN A 57 -33.58 0.66 -28.69
C ASN A 57 -33.59 0.28 -30.18
N PRO A 58 -33.80 1.23 -31.11
CA PRO A 58 -33.85 0.95 -32.56
C PRO A 58 -32.53 0.38 -33.12
N ASN A 59 -31.42 0.55 -32.41
CA ASN A 59 -30.12 0.00 -32.78
C ASN A 59 -29.85 -1.40 -32.18
N TRP A 60 -30.81 -1.99 -31.46
CA TRP A 60 -30.67 -3.35 -30.94
C TRP A 60 -30.78 -4.37 -32.06
N ARG A 61 -29.70 -5.14 -32.27
CA ARG A 61 -29.61 -6.17 -33.31
C ARG A 61 -29.77 -7.59 -32.75
N GLY A 62 -30.39 -7.73 -31.58
CA GLY A 62 -30.50 -9.01 -30.88
C GLY A 62 -29.16 -9.55 -30.37
N GLY A 63 -29.12 -10.87 -30.20
CA GLY A 63 -27.99 -11.69 -29.74
C GLY A 63 -28.47 -13.10 -29.42
N HIS A 64 -27.56 -14.01 -29.09
CA HIS A 64 -27.91 -15.40 -28.75
C HIS A 64 -26.98 -15.94 -27.67
N TYR A 65 -27.35 -17.08 -27.09
CA TYR A 65 -26.53 -17.79 -26.11
C TYR A 65 -25.56 -18.73 -26.82
N ILE A 66 -24.30 -18.73 -26.37
CA ILE A 66 -23.28 -19.71 -26.77
C ILE A 66 -22.69 -20.38 -25.54
N LYS A 67 -22.07 -21.56 -25.73
CA LYS A 67 -21.41 -22.31 -24.65
C LYS A 67 -19.97 -21.84 -24.44
N CYS A 68 -19.58 -21.64 -23.18
CA CYS A 68 -18.20 -21.35 -22.80
C CYS A 68 -17.31 -22.58 -23.05
N ALA A 69 -16.22 -22.42 -23.79
CA ALA A 69 -15.27 -23.50 -24.10
C ALA A 69 -14.50 -24.04 -22.87
N TYR A 70 -14.57 -23.35 -21.72
CA TYR A 70 -13.89 -23.75 -20.48
C TYR A 70 -14.83 -24.45 -19.49
N CYS A 71 -15.92 -23.78 -19.09
CA CYS A 71 -16.84 -24.27 -18.06
C CYS A 71 -18.15 -24.83 -18.61
N ASN A 72 -18.36 -24.80 -19.93
CA ASN A 72 -19.58 -25.23 -20.64
C ASN A 72 -20.87 -24.48 -20.29
N ASN A 73 -20.82 -23.47 -19.41
CA ASN A 73 -21.97 -22.62 -19.11
C ASN A 73 -22.38 -21.77 -20.32
N GLU A 74 -23.69 -21.55 -20.47
CA GLU A 74 -24.23 -20.68 -21.51
C GLU A 74 -24.11 -19.21 -21.11
N PHE A 75 -23.74 -18.38 -22.08
CA PHE A 75 -23.67 -16.94 -21.89
C PHE A 75 -24.11 -16.19 -23.15
N TRP A 76 -24.73 -15.04 -22.94
CA TRP A 76 -25.26 -14.21 -24.01
C TRP A 76 -24.16 -13.44 -24.73
N VAL A 77 -24.19 -13.43 -26.06
CA VAL A 77 -23.25 -12.67 -26.89
C VAL A 77 -23.96 -11.79 -27.90
N ARG A 78 -23.36 -10.62 -28.16
CA ARG A 78 -23.77 -9.72 -29.23
C ARG A 78 -23.45 -10.35 -30.59
N PRO A 79 -24.23 -10.08 -31.67
CA PRO A 79 -23.96 -10.62 -33.00
C PRO A 79 -22.54 -10.36 -33.49
N SER A 80 -21.98 -9.16 -33.23
CA SER A 80 -20.60 -8.81 -33.60
C SER A 80 -19.52 -9.64 -32.90
N LEU A 81 -19.86 -10.32 -31.80
CA LEU A 81 -18.95 -11.14 -31.03
C LEU A 81 -19.20 -12.65 -31.20
N SER A 82 -20.28 -13.08 -31.87
CA SER A 82 -20.61 -14.52 -31.89
C SER A 82 -19.56 -15.38 -32.57
N GLY A 83 -18.84 -14.84 -33.57
CA GLY A 83 -17.75 -15.55 -34.25
C GLY A 83 -16.43 -15.59 -33.48
N THR A 84 -16.27 -14.79 -32.42
CA THR A 84 -14.97 -14.62 -31.72
C THR A 84 -15.03 -14.93 -30.23
N ALA A 85 -16.21 -14.82 -29.61
CA ALA A 85 -16.41 -15.10 -28.20
C ALA A 85 -16.33 -16.61 -27.93
N LYS A 86 -15.43 -17.01 -27.03
CA LYS A 86 -15.23 -18.42 -26.64
C LYS A 86 -15.46 -18.69 -25.16
N TYR A 87 -15.44 -17.66 -24.32
CA TYR A 87 -15.44 -17.81 -22.86
C TYR A 87 -16.44 -16.85 -22.22
N CYS A 88 -17.17 -17.32 -21.21
CA CYS A 88 -18.21 -16.54 -20.52
C CYS A 88 -17.66 -15.43 -19.63
N SER A 89 -16.38 -15.52 -19.25
CA SER A 89 -15.72 -14.54 -18.39
C SER A 89 -14.22 -14.45 -18.70
N ARG A 90 -13.61 -13.36 -18.23
CA ARG A 90 -12.15 -13.19 -18.29
C ARG A 90 -11.42 -14.31 -17.55
N GLU A 91 -11.94 -14.71 -16.39
CA GLU A 91 -11.39 -15.82 -15.60
C GLU A 91 -11.41 -17.14 -16.36
N CYS A 92 -12.52 -17.49 -17.03
CA CYS A 92 -12.61 -18.70 -17.85
C CYS A 92 -11.62 -18.67 -19.02
N LYS A 93 -11.43 -17.50 -19.64
CA LYS A 93 -10.42 -17.31 -20.67
C LYS A 93 -9.01 -17.53 -20.13
N ASP A 94 -8.68 -16.92 -19.00
CA ASP A 94 -7.34 -17.00 -18.41
C ASP A 94 -7.02 -18.43 -17.96
N LYS A 95 -7.99 -19.14 -17.35
CA LYS A 95 -7.85 -20.55 -16.98
C LYS A 95 -7.75 -21.49 -18.18
N ALA A 96 -8.49 -21.22 -19.26
CA ALA A 96 -8.45 -22.05 -20.46
C ALA A 96 -7.15 -21.89 -21.26
N LEU A 97 -6.55 -20.70 -21.22
CA LEU A 97 -5.30 -20.45 -21.91
C LEU A 97 -4.08 -20.94 -21.12
N ASP A 98 -4.17 -20.98 -19.78
CA ASP A 98 -3.08 -21.30 -18.83
C ASP A 98 -1.67 -21.05 -19.37
N ILE A 99 -1.44 -19.82 -19.85
CA ILE A 99 -0.16 -19.37 -20.39
C ILE A 99 0.77 -18.89 -19.26
N SER A 100 0.76 -19.59 -18.13
CA SER A 100 1.57 -19.28 -16.97
C SER A 100 2.84 -20.13 -16.94
N GLY A 101 3.91 -19.59 -16.35
CA GLY A 101 5.18 -20.29 -16.17
C GLY A 101 5.74 -20.88 -17.47
N GLU A 102 6.20 -22.13 -17.39
CA GLU A 102 6.88 -22.85 -18.48
C GLU A 102 5.96 -23.18 -19.66
N ALA A 103 4.63 -23.21 -19.45
CA ALA A 103 3.66 -23.48 -20.50
C ALA A 103 3.46 -22.29 -21.46
N ASN A 104 3.96 -21.10 -21.10
CA ASN A 104 3.90 -19.93 -21.97
C ASN A 104 4.90 -20.08 -23.14
N PRO A 105 4.49 -19.98 -24.42
CA PRO A 105 5.42 -20.04 -25.56
C PRO A 105 6.51 -18.96 -25.56
N ASN A 106 6.25 -17.85 -24.86
CA ASN A 106 7.21 -16.77 -24.65
C ASN A 106 8.06 -16.95 -23.39
N TRP A 107 7.89 -18.05 -22.65
CA TRP A 107 8.78 -18.39 -21.56
C TRP A 107 10.20 -18.61 -22.10
N ARG A 108 11.18 -18.00 -21.44
CA ARG A 108 12.60 -18.11 -21.79
C ARG A 108 13.41 -18.71 -20.65
N GLY A 109 12.74 -19.24 -19.62
CA GLY A 109 13.38 -19.70 -18.40
C GLY A 109 13.79 -18.56 -17.48
N GLY A 110 14.73 -18.88 -16.60
CA GLY A 110 15.39 -18.01 -15.64
C GLY A 110 16.31 -18.87 -14.78
N HIS A 111 17.08 -18.24 -13.90
CA HIS A 111 17.96 -18.98 -13.00
C HIS A 111 18.06 -18.27 -11.66
N TYR A 112 18.36 -19.06 -10.63
CA TYR A 112 18.70 -18.50 -9.33
C TYR A 112 20.14 -18.00 -9.34
N LYS A 113 20.36 -16.80 -8.79
CA LYS A 113 21.69 -16.27 -8.48
C LYS A 113 21.70 -15.60 -7.12
N ASN A 114 22.89 -15.35 -6.59
CA ASN A 114 23.05 -14.67 -5.31
C ASN A 114 23.10 -13.16 -5.49
N CYS A 115 22.49 -12.44 -4.56
CA CYS A 115 22.55 -10.99 -4.47
C CYS A 115 23.98 -10.54 -4.13
N GLU A 116 24.55 -9.66 -4.93
CA GLU A 116 25.92 -9.13 -4.72
C GLU A 116 26.05 -8.29 -3.44
N TYR A 117 24.93 -7.86 -2.84
CA TYR A 117 24.93 -7.07 -1.61
C TYR A 117 24.73 -7.92 -0.34
N CYS A 118 23.66 -8.72 -0.28
CA CYS A 118 23.27 -9.45 0.93
C CYS A 118 23.48 -10.96 0.84
N GLY A 119 23.94 -11.48 -0.30
CA GLY A 119 24.15 -12.91 -0.52
C GLY A 119 22.89 -13.75 -0.73
N THR A 120 21.70 -13.21 -0.44
CA THR A 120 20.42 -13.93 -0.59
C THR A 120 20.20 -14.38 -2.04
N GLN A 121 19.79 -15.63 -2.21
CA GLN A 121 19.46 -16.21 -3.51
C GLN A 121 18.13 -15.65 -4.03
N PHE A 122 18.08 -15.31 -5.32
CA PHE A 122 16.88 -14.77 -5.96
C PHE A 122 16.78 -15.22 -7.42
N TRP A 123 15.56 -15.24 -7.96
CA TRP A 123 15.27 -15.59 -9.34
C TRP A 123 15.54 -14.41 -10.28
N ALA A 124 16.33 -14.65 -11.33
CA ALA A 124 16.60 -13.67 -12.38
C ALA A 124 16.05 -14.15 -13.73
N ILE A 125 15.39 -13.24 -14.45
CA ILE A 125 14.95 -13.50 -15.82
C ILE A 125 16.12 -13.34 -16.80
N PRO A 126 16.19 -14.14 -17.89
CA PRO A 126 17.31 -14.10 -18.84
C PRO A 126 17.49 -12.73 -19.49
N ALA A 127 16.39 -12.01 -19.75
CA ALA A 127 16.44 -10.67 -20.34
C ALA A 127 17.20 -9.65 -19.48
N THR A 128 17.37 -9.91 -18.19
CA THR A 128 18.12 -9.04 -17.27
C THR A 128 19.45 -9.67 -16.83
N GLN A 129 19.90 -10.72 -17.52
CA GLN A 129 21.20 -11.35 -17.30
C GLN A 129 22.31 -10.29 -17.49
N GLY A 130 23.08 -10.04 -16.43
CA GLY A 130 24.13 -9.02 -16.38
C GLY A 130 23.72 -7.69 -15.71
N THR A 131 22.46 -7.27 -15.80
CA THR A 131 21.99 -6.03 -15.15
C THR A 131 21.34 -6.27 -13.78
N HIS A 132 20.77 -7.45 -13.58
CA HIS A 132 20.09 -7.82 -12.33
C HIS A 132 21.09 -8.40 -11.31
N ARG A 133 21.71 -7.48 -10.57
CA ARG A 133 22.80 -7.78 -9.59
C ARG A 133 22.32 -7.99 -8.16
N TYR A 134 21.12 -7.50 -7.84
CA TYR A 134 20.62 -7.42 -6.48
C TYR A 134 19.20 -7.99 -6.37
N CYS A 135 18.90 -8.64 -5.26
CA CYS A 135 17.59 -9.26 -5.01
C CYS A 135 16.46 -8.24 -4.82
N SER A 136 16.78 -6.98 -4.55
CA SER A 136 15.81 -5.92 -4.31
C SER A 136 16.38 -4.54 -4.66
N LEU A 137 15.47 -3.58 -4.87
CA LEU A 137 15.83 -2.17 -5.02
C LEU A 137 16.55 -1.61 -3.79
N SER A 138 16.22 -2.10 -2.59
CA SER A 138 16.90 -1.69 -1.36
C SER A 138 18.35 -2.17 -1.33
N CYS A 139 18.63 -3.42 -1.70
CA CYS A 139 19.99 -3.95 -1.81
C CYS A 139 20.79 -3.20 -2.87
N LYS A 140 20.18 -2.92 -4.04
CA LYS A 140 20.80 -2.09 -5.08
C LYS A 140 21.20 -0.72 -4.54
N ALA A 141 20.27 -0.01 -3.90
CA ALA A 141 20.52 1.34 -3.42
C ALA A 141 21.57 1.40 -2.31
N LYS A 142 21.64 0.36 -1.46
CA LYS A 142 22.69 0.21 -0.44
C LYS A 142 24.05 -0.07 -1.08
N ALA A 143 24.13 -1.02 -2.00
CA ALA A 143 25.37 -1.39 -2.69
C ALA A 143 25.94 -0.27 -3.55
N GLU A 144 25.09 0.44 -4.31
CA GLU A 144 25.51 1.52 -5.19
C GLU A 144 25.64 2.87 -4.47
N GLY A 145 25.40 2.92 -3.16
CA GLY A 145 25.42 4.15 -2.37
C GLY A 145 24.48 5.23 -2.92
N THR A 146 23.43 4.84 -3.65
CA THR A 146 22.61 5.76 -4.45
C THR A 146 22.00 6.83 -3.55
N PHE A 147 21.54 6.46 -2.35
CA PHE A 147 21.00 7.42 -1.39
C PHE A 147 22.05 8.39 -0.85
N LYS A 148 23.29 7.95 -0.65
CA LYS A 148 24.39 8.83 -0.23
C LYS A 148 24.68 9.88 -1.29
N ARG A 149 24.77 9.47 -2.57
CA ARG A 149 24.96 10.39 -3.71
C ARG A 149 23.77 11.32 -3.93
N LEU A 150 22.54 10.80 -3.85
CA LEU A 150 21.35 11.62 -4.01
C LEU A 150 21.22 12.64 -2.89
N ASN A 151 21.56 12.29 -1.64
CA ASN A 151 21.53 13.25 -0.54
C ASN A 151 22.56 14.38 -0.68
N THR A 152 23.59 14.24 -1.53
CA THR A 152 24.50 15.36 -1.85
C THR A 152 23.98 16.27 -2.97
N ASP A 153 22.95 15.86 -3.72
CA ASP A 153 22.37 16.66 -4.80
C ASP A 153 21.41 17.73 -4.23
N PRO A 154 21.67 19.04 -4.42
CA PRO A 154 20.80 20.11 -3.93
C PRO A 154 19.36 20.03 -4.47
N LYS A 155 19.16 19.59 -5.72
CA LYS A 155 17.82 19.43 -6.30
C LYS A 155 17.04 18.33 -5.60
N PHE A 156 17.73 17.26 -5.19
CA PHE A 156 17.13 16.17 -4.44
C PHE A 156 16.80 16.58 -3.00
N GLN A 157 17.71 17.30 -2.34
CA GLN A 157 17.47 17.87 -1.01
C GLN A 157 16.24 18.80 -1.01
N GLN A 158 16.17 19.71 -1.99
CA GLN A 158 15.03 20.64 -2.11
C GLN A 158 13.69 19.92 -2.32
N LYS A 159 13.67 18.83 -3.10
CA LYS A 159 12.48 18.00 -3.28
C LYS A 159 12.12 17.19 -2.03
N ARG A 160 13.11 16.83 -1.21
CA ARG A 160 12.94 16.08 0.05
C ARG A 160 12.44 16.94 1.21
N LEU A 161 12.68 18.25 1.18
CA LEU A 161 12.06 19.22 2.10
C LEU A 161 10.55 19.21 1.87
N THR A 162 9.89 18.18 2.40
CA THR A 162 8.46 18.05 2.43
C THR A 162 7.96 18.78 3.67
N MET A 163 6.82 19.46 3.55
CA MET A 163 6.12 20.04 4.69
C MET A 163 5.47 18.95 5.56
N ARG A 164 6.21 17.87 5.91
CA ARG A 164 5.74 16.89 6.89
C ARG A 164 5.58 17.63 8.21
N LYS A 165 4.33 17.77 8.63
CA LYS A 165 3.98 18.27 9.96
C LYS A 165 4.13 17.13 10.97
N PRO A 166 4.52 17.42 12.22
CA PRO A 166 4.60 16.40 13.24
C PRO A 166 3.24 15.71 13.44
N ASN A 167 3.28 14.40 13.56
CA ASN A 167 2.10 13.58 13.80
C ASN A 167 1.57 13.78 15.23
N ARG A 168 0.39 13.22 15.53
CA ARG A 168 -0.26 13.41 16.84
C ARG A 168 0.62 13.00 18.03
N GLN A 169 1.40 11.92 17.89
CA GLN A 169 2.26 11.42 18.95
C GLN A 169 3.57 12.20 19.03
N GLU A 170 4.15 12.59 17.89
CA GLU A 170 5.31 13.50 17.84
C GLU A 170 5.02 14.81 18.54
N ARG A 171 3.85 15.43 18.31
CA ARG A 171 3.44 16.65 19.03
C ARG A 171 3.29 16.45 20.54
N LYS A 172 2.89 15.25 20.98
CA LYS A 172 2.83 14.94 22.42
C LYS A 172 4.24 14.81 23.01
N LEU A 173 5.16 14.19 22.27
CA LEU A 173 6.55 14.12 22.65
C LEU A 173 7.18 15.52 22.68
N GLU A 174 6.94 16.34 21.66
CA GLU A 174 7.37 17.74 21.60
C GLU A 174 6.89 18.52 22.82
N ALA A 175 5.60 18.44 23.16
CA ALA A 175 5.06 19.08 24.37
C ALA A 175 5.70 18.55 25.67
N LEU A 176 6.07 17.27 25.73
CA LEU A 176 6.76 16.68 26.88
C LEU A 176 8.20 17.18 26.97
N LEU A 177 8.91 17.24 25.83
CA LEU A 177 10.27 17.75 25.75
C LEU A 177 10.31 19.22 26.13
N GLU A 178 9.42 20.05 25.59
CA GLU A 178 9.35 21.47 25.94
C GLU A 178 9.01 21.69 27.43
N LYS A 179 8.16 20.85 28.02
CA LYS A 179 7.83 20.92 29.45
C LYS A 179 9.02 20.56 30.35
N ARG A 180 9.90 19.64 29.94
CA ARG A 180 10.98 19.09 30.78
C ARG A 180 12.35 19.72 30.47
N PHE A 181 12.55 20.15 29.23
CA PHE A 181 13.80 20.63 28.64
C PHE A 181 13.48 21.80 27.67
N PRO A 182 12.94 22.92 28.19
CA PRO A 182 12.43 24.01 27.36
C PRO A 182 13.50 24.56 26.42
N GLY A 183 13.20 24.63 25.13
CA GLY A 183 14.12 25.12 24.09
C GLY A 183 15.32 24.23 23.77
N GLU A 184 15.48 23.06 24.40
CA GLU A 184 16.62 22.18 24.13
C GLU A 184 16.41 21.25 22.93
N TRP A 185 15.17 21.05 22.47
CA TRP A 185 14.83 20.09 21.43
C TRP A 185 14.03 20.74 20.31
N LYS A 186 14.34 20.38 19.07
CA LYS A 186 13.66 20.85 17.86
C LYS A 186 13.20 19.67 17.02
N PHE A 187 11.96 19.71 16.53
CA PHE A 187 11.47 18.78 15.52
C PHE A 187 12.15 19.06 14.17
N VAL A 188 12.73 18.03 13.55
CA VAL A 188 13.36 18.09 12.23
C VAL A 188 12.92 16.93 11.31
N GLY A 189 11.87 16.20 11.70
CA GLY A 189 11.30 15.10 10.92
C GLY A 189 10.76 15.51 9.54
N ASN A 190 10.72 16.80 9.22
CA ASN A 190 10.44 17.39 7.91
C ASN A 190 11.64 17.35 6.94
N SER A 191 12.72 16.61 7.26
CA SER A 191 13.95 16.56 6.47
C SER A 191 14.74 17.88 6.44
N GLU A 192 14.51 18.77 7.40
CA GLU A 192 15.36 19.97 7.58
C GLU A 192 16.81 19.59 7.92
N VAL A 193 17.01 18.46 8.61
CA VAL A 193 18.33 17.94 8.98
C VAL A 193 18.49 16.51 8.48
N ILE A 194 19.55 16.26 7.71
CA ILE A 194 19.91 14.93 7.22
C ILE A 194 21.28 14.54 7.75
N LEU A 195 21.35 13.43 8.48
CA LEU A 195 22.59 12.86 9.01
C LEU A 195 22.96 11.64 8.15
N GLY A 196 23.81 11.85 7.14
CA GLY A 196 24.16 10.82 6.15
C GLY A 196 22.97 10.44 5.28
N THR A 197 22.33 9.29 5.56
CA THR A 197 21.10 8.85 4.89
C THR A 197 19.85 8.90 5.76
N LEU A 198 19.98 9.35 7.01
CA LEU A 198 18.92 9.30 8.00
C LEU A 198 18.32 10.69 8.25
N ASN A 199 17.04 10.72 8.60
CA ASN A 199 16.28 11.92 8.94
C ASN A 199 15.69 11.72 10.34
N PRO A 200 16.36 12.24 11.40
CA PRO A 200 15.85 12.11 12.76
C PRO A 200 14.52 12.86 12.93
N ASP A 201 13.69 12.46 13.89
CA ASP A 201 12.44 13.20 14.16
C ASP A 201 12.71 14.45 15.01
N PHE A 202 13.62 14.36 15.99
CA PHE A 202 14.06 15.49 16.81
C PHE A 202 15.57 15.52 16.96
N ILE A 203 16.12 16.74 17.06
CA ILE A 203 17.52 16.98 17.40
C ILE A 203 17.61 17.86 18.64
N ASN A 204 18.68 17.65 19.40
CA ASN A 204 19.02 18.51 20.50
C ASN A 204 19.81 19.74 20.01
N CYS A 205 19.44 20.91 20.50
CA CYS A 205 20.02 22.20 20.09
C CYS A 205 20.94 22.81 21.16
N ASN A 206 21.24 22.10 22.26
CA ASN A 206 22.08 22.61 23.36
C ASN A 206 23.59 22.34 23.18
N GLY A 207 23.99 21.78 22.03
CA GLY A 207 25.38 21.44 21.71
C GLY A 207 25.78 19.98 22.02
N ARG A 208 24.94 19.19 22.70
CA ARG A 208 25.24 17.77 23.03
C ARG A 208 25.08 16.79 21.87
N LYS A 209 24.65 17.25 20.68
CA LYS A 209 24.51 16.44 19.44
C LYS A 209 23.66 15.17 19.62
N HIS A 210 22.65 15.22 20.48
CA HIS A 210 21.69 14.11 20.66
C HIS A 210 20.57 14.13 19.61
N ILE A 211 20.02 12.96 19.31
CA ILE A 211 18.88 12.78 18.41
C ILE A 211 17.80 11.92 19.08
N ILE A 212 16.55 12.09 18.68
CA ILE A 212 15.44 11.20 19.04
C ILE A 212 14.72 10.76 17.75
N GLU A 213 14.53 9.45 17.60
CA GLU A 213 13.65 8.84 16.60
C GLU A 213 12.38 8.32 17.27
N PHE A 214 11.22 8.66 16.70
CA PHE A 214 9.93 8.28 17.23
C PHE A 214 9.35 7.08 16.48
N PHE A 215 9.61 5.88 16.98
CA PHE A 215 9.17 4.63 16.33
C PHE A 215 7.70 4.30 16.62
N GLY A 216 6.83 4.51 15.63
CA GLY A 216 5.44 4.05 15.68
C GLY A 216 5.32 2.52 15.68
N CYS A 217 4.54 1.96 16.62
CA CYS A 217 4.48 0.51 16.85
C CYS A 217 4.12 -0.32 15.61
N TRP A 218 3.15 0.14 14.83
CA TRP A 218 2.68 -0.58 13.64
C TRP A 218 3.71 -0.62 12.51
N TYR A 219 4.39 0.52 12.28
CA TYR A 219 5.27 0.72 11.13
C TYR A 219 6.66 0.12 11.33
N HIS A 220 7.10 0.01 12.60
CA HIS A 220 8.43 -0.48 12.95
C HIS A 220 8.41 -1.89 13.57
N GLY A 221 7.28 -2.61 13.48
CA GLY A 221 7.19 -3.99 13.94
C GLY A 221 7.46 -4.13 15.44
N CYS A 222 6.77 -3.34 16.28
CA CYS A 222 6.97 -3.39 17.73
C CYS A 222 6.73 -4.81 18.27
N PRO A 223 7.74 -5.47 18.88
CA PRO A 223 7.64 -6.87 19.32
C PRO A 223 6.52 -7.11 20.34
N ILE A 224 6.19 -6.09 21.13
CA ILE A 224 5.19 -6.18 22.19
C ILE A 224 3.76 -6.19 21.61
N HIS A 225 3.50 -5.41 20.55
CA HIS A 225 2.15 -5.24 19.99
C HIS A 225 1.95 -6.01 18.67
N HIS A 226 3.03 -6.29 17.96
CA HIS A 226 3.07 -6.93 16.64
C HIS A 226 4.23 -7.95 16.56
N PRO A 227 4.23 -8.99 17.42
CA PRO A 227 5.28 -10.02 17.43
C PRO A 227 5.40 -10.76 16.09
N GLU A 228 4.35 -10.77 15.27
CA GLU A 228 4.35 -11.37 13.93
C GLU A 228 5.11 -10.56 12.88
N LYS A 229 5.49 -9.32 13.19
CA LYS A 229 6.14 -8.38 12.26
C LYS A 229 7.60 -8.10 12.58
N THR A 230 8.13 -8.65 13.66
CA THR A 230 9.56 -8.52 13.96
C THR A 230 10.35 -9.23 12.87
N VAL A 231 11.14 -8.45 12.12
CA VAL A 231 12.07 -8.93 11.10
C VAL A 231 13.19 -9.71 11.75
#